data_AF-A0AAJ0P9Y8-F1
#
_entry.id   AF-A0AAJ0P9Y8-F1
#
_cell.length_a   1.000
_cell.length_b   1.000
_cell.length_c   1.000
_cell.angle_alpha   90.00
_cell.angle_beta   90.00
_cell.angle_gamma   90.00
#
_symmetry.space_group_name_H-M   'P 1'
#
loop_
_entity.id
_entity.type
_entity.pdbx_description
1 polymer ?
#
loop_
_entity_poly.entity_id
_entity_poly.type
_entity_poly.pdbx_seq_one_letter_code
_entity_poly.pdbx_strand_id
1 'polypeptide(L)'
;MPVRTDSALFHETLSADADIYLLRGRVRFLDTRGRGQHTPFSLMILTLGATRQQKDRYAELVPGLWLARSVRAVSGIKAIGG
;
A
#
# COMPACT_ATOMS: atom_id res chain seq x y z
N MET A 1 2.74 14.41 -9.49
CA MET A 1 1.36 14.23 -9.96
C MET A 1 0.85 12.97 -9.28
N PRO A 2 -0.17 12.99 -8.40
CA PRO A 2 -0.69 11.75 -7.85
C PRO A 2 -1.22 10.95 -9.02
N VAL A 3 -0.58 9.80 -9.29
CA VAL A 3 -1.07 8.86 -10.29
C VAL A 3 -2.50 8.55 -9.88
N ARG A 4 -3.46 8.90 -10.74
CA ARG A 4 -4.81 8.38 -10.62
C ARG A 4 -4.67 6.90 -10.91
N THR A 5 -4.32 6.11 -9.90
CA THR A 5 -4.53 4.68 -9.95
C THR A 5 -6.02 4.54 -10.25
N ASP A 6 -6.34 4.05 -11.44
CA ASP A 6 -7.73 3.84 -11.77
C ASP A 6 -8.32 2.93 -10.68
N SER A 7 -9.55 3.22 -10.24
CA SER A 7 -10.10 2.56 -9.05
C SER A 7 -10.20 1.05 -9.22
N ALA A 8 -10.26 0.55 -10.46
CA ALA A 8 -10.28 -0.87 -10.80
C ALA A 8 -8.91 -1.52 -10.54
N LEU A 9 -7.80 -0.94 -11.03
CA LEU A 9 -6.44 -1.40 -10.76
C LEU A 9 -6.14 -1.40 -9.25
N PHE A 10 -6.62 -0.38 -8.53
CA PHE A 10 -6.50 -0.35 -7.07
C PHE A 10 -7.28 -1.50 -6.41
N HIS A 11 -8.53 -1.73 -6.80
CA HIS A 11 -9.39 -2.73 -6.17
C HIS A 11 -9.05 -4.16 -6.58
N GLU A 12 -8.77 -4.41 -7.85
CA GLU A 12 -8.71 -5.76 -8.40
C GLU A 12 -7.30 -6.35 -8.33
N THR A 13 -6.26 -5.52 -8.46
CA THR A 13 -4.86 -5.98 -8.52
C THR A 13 -4.10 -5.59 -7.28
N LEU A 14 -4.10 -4.30 -6.95
CA LEU A 14 -3.24 -3.77 -5.89
C LEU A 14 -3.72 -4.16 -4.49
N SER A 15 -5.02 -4.22 -4.25
CA SER A 15 -5.56 -4.65 -2.94
C SER A 15 -5.25 -6.10 -2.60
N ALA A 16 -5.12 -6.97 -3.61
CA ALA A 16 -4.89 -8.40 -3.44
C ALA A 16 -3.39 -8.72 -3.30
N ASP A 17 -2.57 -8.12 -4.15
CA ASP A 17 -1.17 -8.55 -4.30
C ASP A 17 -0.19 -7.67 -3.53
N ALA A 18 -0.56 -6.44 -3.21
CA ALA A 18 0.33 -5.48 -2.57
C ALA A 18 0.18 -5.42 -1.05
N ASP A 19 1.30 -5.17 -0.38
CA ASP A 19 1.28 -4.68 1.00
C ASP A 19 1.16 -3.16 0.98
N ILE A 20 0.26 -2.63 1.81
CA ILE A 20 -0.03 -1.20 1.91
C ILE A 20 0.44 -0.68 3.27
N TYR A 21 1.25 0.38 3.27
CA TYR A 21 1.70 1.09 4.46
C TYR A 21 1.12 2.50 4.50
N LEU A 22 0.38 2.83 5.55
CA LEU A 22 -0.14 4.18 5.77
C LEU A 22 0.90 5.02 6.50
N LEU A 23 1.33 6.12 5.88
CA LEU A 23 2.31 7.02 6.47
C LEU A 23 1.66 7.91 7.53
N ARG A 24 2.30 8.03 8.69
CA ARG A 24 1.86 8.89 9.79
C ARG A 24 2.49 10.27 9.67
N GLY A 25 1.66 11.31 9.74
CA GLY A 25 2.10 12.70 9.76
C GLY A 25 2.02 13.39 8.40
N ARG A 26 2.61 14.58 8.31
CA ARG A 26 2.56 15.43 7.12
C ARG A 26 3.90 15.40 6.39
N VAL A 27 4.10 14.42 5.52
CA VAL A 27 5.26 14.40 4.62
C VAL A 27 5.18 15.65 3.74
N ARG A 28 6.23 16.46 3.75
CA ARG A 28 6.31 17.65 2.90
C ARG A 28 6.87 17.24 1.54
N PHE A 29 6.17 17.61 0.48
CA PHE A 29 6.71 17.48 -0.87
C PHE A 29 7.46 18.76 -1.19
N LEU A 30 8.69 18.63 -1.66
CA LEU A 30 9.42 19.77 -2.17
C LEU A 30 8.89 20.12 -3.55
N ASP A 31 8.57 21.39 -3.76
CA ASP A 31 8.38 21.93 -5.12
C ASP A 31 9.73 21.95 -5.86
N THR A 32 9.71 22.23 -7.16
CA THR A 32 10.93 22.36 -7.98
C THR A 32 11.86 23.49 -7.55
N ARG A 33 11.42 24.34 -6.60
CA ARG A 33 12.18 25.45 -6.00
C ARG A 33 12.63 25.11 -4.57
N GLY A 34 12.46 23.87 -4.12
CA GLY A 34 12.86 23.40 -2.78
C GLY A 34 11.96 23.86 -1.64
N ARG A 35 10.79 24.46 -1.91
CA ARG A 35 9.84 24.84 -0.86
C ARG A 35 8.92 23.68 -0.54
N GLY A 36 8.86 23.31 0.73
CA GLY A 36 8.01 22.23 1.21
C GLY A 36 6.53 22.63 1.21
N GLN A 37 5.74 22.07 0.31
CA GLN A 37 4.28 22.09 0.40
C GLN A 37 3.80 20.94 1.29
N HIS A 38 2.86 21.24 2.18
CA HIS A 38 2.11 20.22 2.88
C HIS A 38 1.18 19.50 1.89
N THR A 39 1.19 18.17 1.88
CA THR A 39 0.14 17.44 1.16
C THR A 39 -1.19 17.55 1.90
N PRO A 40 -2.29 17.89 1.21
CA PRO A 40 -3.61 17.99 1.81
C PRO A 40 -4.28 16.61 2.01
N PHE A 41 -3.56 15.52 1.76
CA PHE A 41 -4.08 14.15 1.83
C PHE A 41 -3.10 13.23 2.55
N SER A 42 -3.66 12.19 3.16
CA SER A 42 -2.91 11.07 3.72
C SER A 42 -2.15 10.35 2.62
N LEU A 43 -0.95 9.87 2.95
CA LEU A 43 -0.09 9.17 2.01
C LEU A 43 -0.01 7.70 2.37
N MET A 44 0.16 6.89 1.35
CA MET A 44 0.39 5.46 1.49
C MET A 44 1.56 5.04 0.61
N ILE A 45 2.25 3.98 1.02
CA ILE A 45 3.21 3.26 0.19
C ILE A 45 2.59 1.92 -0.17
N LEU A 46 2.80 1.56 -1.43
CA LEU A 46 2.43 0.28 -1.96
C LEU A 46 3.71 -0.49 -2.31
N THR A 47 3.79 -1.75 -1.89
CA THR A 47 4.92 -2.60 -2.24
C THR A 47 4.45 -3.97 -2.72
N LEU A 48 5.11 -4.46 -3.77
CA LEU A 48 4.89 -5.77 -4.37
C LEU A 48 6.11 -6.64 -4.07
N GLY A 49 5.89 -7.82 -3.50
CA GLY A 49 6.96 -8.80 -3.25
C GLY A 49 7.94 -8.45 -2.12
N ALA A 50 7.67 -7.43 -1.29
CA ALA A 50 8.50 -7.14 -0.14
C ALA A 50 8.48 -8.30 0.87
N THR A 51 9.66 -8.70 1.33
CA THR A 51 9.78 -9.70 2.39
C THR A 51 9.31 -9.12 3.72
N ARG A 52 8.93 -9.99 4.65
CA ARG A 52 8.56 -9.57 6.01
C ARG A 52 9.65 -8.72 6.67
N GLN A 53 10.91 -9.14 6.54
CA GLN A 53 12.05 -8.41 7.10
C GLN A 53 12.21 -7.00 6.52
N GLN A 54 11.97 -6.82 5.22
CA GLN A 54 12.01 -5.50 4.58
C GLN A 54 10.88 -4.60 5.12
N LYS A 55 9.69 -5.16 5.31
CA LYS A 55 8.53 -4.43 5.85
C LYS A 55 8.73 -4.02 7.30
N ASP A 56 9.26 -4.92 8.12
CA ASP A 56 9.57 -4.65 9.52
C ASP A 56 10.65 -3.57 9.63
N ARG A 57 11.73 -3.70 8.87
CA ARG A 57 12.80 -2.70 8.83
C ARG A 57 12.31 -1.33 8.35
N TYR A 58 11.41 -1.29 7.38
CA TYR A 58 10.81 -0.04 6.93
C TYR A 58 9.99 0.64 8.03
N ALA A 59 9.20 -0.14 8.78
CA ALA A 59 8.35 0.37 9.85
C ALA A 59 9.14 0.94 11.04
N GLU A 60 10.37 0.48 11.27
CA GLU A 60 11.29 1.07 12.26
C GLU A 60 11.77 2.47 11.86
N LEU A 61 11.89 2.74 10.56
CA LEU A 61 12.49 3.96 10.02
C LEU A 61 11.47 5.04 9.72
N VAL A 62 10.26 4.66 9.35
CA VAL A 62 9.24 5.58 8.87
C VAL A 62 7.96 5.45 9.68
N PRO A 63 7.52 6.50 10.40
CA PRO A 63 6.29 6.46 11.17
C PRO A 63 5.08 6.11 10.30
N GLY A 64 4.35 5.07 10.67
CA GLY A 64 3.20 4.59 9.93
C GLY A 64 2.63 3.28 10.45
N LEU A 65 1.80 2.63 9.63
CA LEU A 65 1.13 1.38 9.96
C LEU A 65 0.94 0.52 8.69
N TRP A 66 1.30 -0.76 8.77
CA TRP A 66 0.96 -1.75 7.74
C TRP A 66 -0.53 -2.13 7.85
N LEU A 67 -1.25 -2.09 6.72
CA LEU A 67 -2.60 -2.63 6.65
C LEU A 67 -2.54 -4.16 6.61
N ALA A 68 -3.45 -4.81 7.34
CA ALA A 68 -3.64 -6.25 7.22
C ALA A 68 -4.11 -6.58 5.81
N ARG A 69 -3.50 -7.59 5.17
CA ARG A 69 -3.98 -8.07 3.87
C ARG A 69 -5.39 -8.61 4.02
N SER A 70 -6.28 -8.26 3.10
CA SER A 70 -7.55 -8.97 2.95
C SER A 70 -7.23 -10.39 2.48
N VAL A 71 -7.44 -11.38 3.34
CA VAL A 71 -7.38 -12.78 2.92
C VAL A 71 -8.52 -13.00 1.94
N ARG A 72 -8.21 -13.14 0.65
CA ARG A 72 -9.20 -13.59 -0.33
C ARG A 72 -9.56 -15.02 0.05
N ALA A 73 -10.79 -15.24 0.52
CA ALA A 73 -11.26 -16.58 0.83
C ALA A 73 -11.13 -17.44 -0.43
N VAL A 74 -10.29 -18.48 -0.36
CA VAL A 74 -10.21 -19.48 -1.42
C VAL A 74 -11.51 -20.26 -1.35
N SER A 75 -12.46 -19.96 -2.25
CA SER A 75 -13.62 -20.82 -2.46
C SER A 75 -13.10 -22.13 -3.04
N GLY A 76 -12.95 -23.13 -2.19
CA GLY A 76 -12.50 -24.46 -2.57
C GLY A 76 -13.34 -25.01 -3.72
N ILE A 77 -12.67 -25.51 -4.75
CA ILE A 77 -13.28 -26.31 -5.80
C ILE A 77 -13.89 -27.54 -5.13
N LYS A 78 -15.22 -27.65 -5.22
CA LYS A 78 -15.97 -28.86 -4.88
C LYS A 78 -15.45 -29.98 -5.78
N ALA A 79 -14.68 -30.92 -5.23
CA ALA A 79 -14.41 -32.18 -5.89
C ALA A 79 -15.77 -32.87 -6.15
N ILE A 80 -16.12 -32.99 -7.43
CA ILE A 80 -17.24 -33.79 -7.90
C ILE A 80 -16.67 -35.08 -8.51
N GLY A 81 -17.27 -36.21 -8.13
CA GLY A 81 -17.08 -37.53 -8.73
C GLY A 81 -16.08 -38.39 -7.95
N GLY A 82 -16.41 -39.61 -7.55
CA GLY A 82 -17.53 -40.48 -7.90
C GLY A 82 -17.06 -41.91 -7.70
#